data_AF-A0A813FHL8-F1
#
_entry.id   AF-A0A813FHL8-F1
#
_cell.length_a   1.000
_cell.length_b   1.000
_cell.length_c   1.000
_cell.angle_alpha   90.00
_cell.angle_beta   90.00
_cell.angle_gamma   90.00
#
_symmetry.space_group_name_H-M   'P 1'
#
loop_
_entity.id
_entity.type
_entity.pdbx_description
1 polymer ?
#
loop_
_entity_poly.entity_id
_entity_poly.type
_entity_poly.pdbx_seq_one_letter_code
_entity_poly.pdbx_strand_id
1 'polypeptide(L)'
;MGLCGSSSGGPSNAYFDEYVKTLPSMKGKVVVITGCTSGTGKIFARVCAKNGAKIVMLNRASERADDAFQFIKGVAFEAQAPAPVFIPCDMNSFKSVKAVGKQLSKDFSGEGLDVLCNNAGIMGVEDKATEDGCDIQMQTNHLSHFILTAYCMPLQRKRQDLAVRFSRVQIFERYQQSKLANVVFTYALNNRLQAKGSKVKALVAHPGVAPTQLSANMMGGGGAKDAAMMPQCVWTLMAHMMWQSQEDATIGILRSGCDPAVKSGEFYGPLGLGGGTGKHDESEYRGPHGVLKEEPFANAEARALLWTASEKTTGVLYAASAGSVAQLCYFDMTVQRDMEPPIWVHYQLEGFHQNHRRYIQSRDDLQLRDVDLALKTNPQLSACSPWIQTGTRFNYPCGLVAKSVFNDSYTIIYKERGATNYSHLQVDDSATTIAWAADLAGRYKNLNPEATFGEGQQNQEHFNMWLLERFPPVKCVQVQVSPQNPLVPARVATRVTSTGTRVADCKDYMSSNPTCNFTRNGKPFACSGAYEAQKVKDWGTESGHFITWMRIAGLPTFRKAWGKVNTKLTAGTTLRVYVEDNFPVLPFYGRKALMLSTSSVLIGRNSFLGYGYIAVGGCCLLFGLVFLRHSLAF
;
A
#
# COMPACT_ATOMS: atom_id res chain seq x y z
N MET A 1 -36.17 -52.60 7.75
CA MET A 1 -34.97 -52.39 6.91
C MET A 1 -34.55 -50.94 7.13
N GLY A 2 -33.67 -50.57 8.06
CA GLY A 2 -32.46 -51.22 8.52
C GLY A 2 -31.35 -51.01 7.49
N LEU A 3 -30.78 -49.79 7.42
CA LEU A 3 -29.46 -49.42 6.86
C LEU A 3 -29.36 -47.88 6.75
N CYS A 4 -28.94 -47.21 7.82
CA CYS A 4 -28.23 -45.93 7.75
C CYS A 4 -27.58 -45.68 9.11
N GLY A 5 -26.51 -46.43 9.35
CA GLY A 5 -25.63 -46.16 10.48
C GLY A 5 -24.96 -44.80 10.28
N SER A 6 -24.92 -44.02 11.35
CA SER A 6 -24.17 -42.78 11.45
C SER A 6 -22.66 -43.06 11.34
N SER A 7 -22.12 -43.11 10.12
CA SER A 7 -20.68 -43.03 9.91
C SER A 7 -20.26 -41.56 9.99
N SER A 8 -19.73 -41.16 11.15
CA SER A 8 -19.05 -39.88 11.39
C SER A 8 -17.66 -39.80 10.71
N GLY A 9 -17.48 -40.47 9.57
CA GLY A 9 -16.22 -40.47 8.84
C GLY A 9 -16.23 -39.39 7.76
N GLY A 10 -15.33 -38.42 7.85
CA GLY A 10 -15.02 -37.55 6.71
C GLY A 10 -14.39 -38.34 5.55
N PRO A 11 -14.11 -37.70 4.40
CA PRO A 11 -13.49 -38.36 3.26
C PRO A 11 -12.17 -39.06 3.68
N SER A 12 -11.99 -40.32 3.28
CA SER A 12 -10.80 -41.13 3.56
C SER A 12 -9.57 -40.60 2.82
N ASN A 13 -8.39 -40.69 3.43
CA ASN A 13 -7.12 -40.29 2.82
C ASN A 13 -6.80 -41.17 1.61
N ALA A 14 -6.62 -40.56 0.44
CA ALA A 14 -6.33 -41.29 -0.80
C ALA A 14 -4.83 -41.31 -1.13
N TYR A 15 -4.08 -40.26 -0.79
CA TYR A 15 -2.69 -40.08 -1.25
C TYR A 15 -1.70 -39.82 -0.11
N PHE A 16 -2.16 -39.29 1.01
CA PHE A 16 -1.31 -38.79 2.09
C PHE A 16 -0.38 -39.85 2.69
N ASP A 17 -0.90 -41.03 3.01
CA ASP A 17 -0.11 -42.05 3.72
C ASP A 17 1.04 -42.61 2.87
N GLU A 18 0.86 -42.70 1.56
CA GLU A 18 1.93 -43.06 0.63
C GLU A 18 2.93 -41.93 0.47
N TYR A 19 2.46 -40.69 0.33
CA TYR A 19 3.33 -39.52 0.18
C TYR A 19 4.22 -39.28 1.41
N VAL A 20 3.67 -39.40 2.63
CA VAL A 20 4.45 -39.20 3.87
C VAL A 20 5.59 -40.21 4.00
N LYS A 21 5.46 -41.43 3.46
CA LYS A 21 6.55 -42.43 3.45
C LYS A 21 7.72 -42.01 2.55
N THR A 22 7.49 -41.15 1.57
CA THR A 22 8.55 -40.65 0.67
C THR A 22 9.32 -39.45 1.22
N LEU A 23 8.83 -38.85 2.31
CA LEU A 23 9.46 -37.66 2.87
C LEU A 23 10.82 -37.98 3.49
N PRO A 24 11.84 -37.12 3.30
CA PRO A 24 13.12 -37.32 3.95
C PRO A 24 13.02 -37.03 5.46
N SER A 25 14.06 -37.45 6.19
CA SER A 25 14.22 -37.04 7.58
C SER A 25 14.34 -35.51 7.71
N MET A 26 13.72 -34.97 8.75
CA MET A 26 13.78 -33.56 9.13
C MET A 26 14.60 -33.36 10.42
N LYS A 27 15.43 -34.35 10.82
CA LYS A 27 16.32 -34.23 11.98
C LYS A 27 17.25 -33.03 11.84
N GLY A 28 17.37 -32.25 12.91
CA GLY A 28 18.17 -31.03 12.94
C GLY A 28 17.60 -29.87 12.10
N LYS A 29 16.32 -29.94 11.71
CA LYS A 29 15.61 -28.86 11.01
C LYS A 29 14.71 -28.08 11.96
N VAL A 30 14.68 -26.76 11.80
CA VAL A 30 13.76 -25.88 12.52
C VAL A 30 12.62 -25.46 11.59
N VAL A 31 11.39 -25.75 12.00
CA VAL A 31 10.17 -25.49 11.22
C VAL A 31 9.26 -24.54 12.01
N VAL A 32 9.07 -23.33 11.51
CA VAL A 32 8.21 -22.30 12.10
C VAL A 32 6.88 -22.27 11.35
N ILE A 33 5.77 -22.35 12.07
CA ILE A 33 4.43 -22.49 11.46
C ILE A 33 3.45 -21.51 12.10
N THR A 34 2.80 -20.68 11.29
CA THR A 34 1.66 -19.88 11.72
C THR A 34 0.35 -20.66 11.59
N GLY A 35 -0.53 -20.59 12.60
CA GLY A 35 -1.86 -21.20 12.53
C GLY A 35 -1.85 -22.73 12.48
N CYS A 36 -1.29 -23.37 13.50
CA CYS A 36 -1.17 -24.82 13.63
C CYS A 36 -2.03 -25.43 14.76
N THR A 37 -3.10 -24.75 15.18
CA THR A 37 -4.05 -25.26 16.19
C THR A 37 -5.01 -26.32 15.65
N SER A 38 -5.29 -26.30 14.34
CA SER A 38 -6.16 -27.26 13.66
C SER A 38 -5.82 -27.37 12.16
N GLY A 39 -6.51 -28.26 11.44
CA GLY A 39 -6.42 -28.39 9.98
C GLY A 39 -5.02 -28.69 9.47
N THR A 40 -4.72 -28.19 8.27
CA THR A 40 -3.46 -28.44 7.54
C THR A 40 -2.21 -28.03 8.32
N GLY A 41 -2.27 -26.90 9.05
CA GLY A 41 -1.15 -26.44 9.88
C GLY A 41 -0.79 -27.41 11.00
N LYS A 42 -1.80 -28.00 11.67
CA LYS A 42 -1.60 -29.02 12.72
C LYS A 42 -1.05 -30.33 12.14
N ILE A 43 -1.58 -30.76 10.99
CA ILE A 43 -1.11 -31.98 10.31
C ILE A 43 0.34 -31.81 9.84
N PHE A 44 0.68 -30.66 9.25
CA PHE A 44 2.05 -30.35 8.84
C PHE A 44 3.00 -30.35 10.04
N ALA A 45 2.64 -29.70 11.15
CA ALA A 45 3.41 -29.72 12.39
C ALA A 45 3.64 -31.16 12.91
N ARG A 46 2.60 -31.99 12.92
CA ARG A 46 2.64 -33.39 13.35
C ARG A 46 3.62 -34.21 12.49
N VAL A 47 3.51 -34.12 11.17
CA VAL A 47 4.37 -34.89 10.26
C VAL A 47 5.83 -34.44 10.35
N CYS A 48 6.08 -33.14 10.43
CA CYS A 48 7.43 -32.60 10.61
C CYS A 48 8.05 -33.03 11.95
N ALA A 49 7.29 -32.98 13.05
CA ALA A 49 7.74 -33.47 14.36
C ALA A 49 8.04 -34.96 14.34
N LYS A 50 7.15 -35.77 13.74
CA LYS A 50 7.35 -37.23 13.58
C LYS A 50 8.61 -37.57 12.76
N ASN A 51 9.01 -36.68 11.84
CA ASN A 51 10.22 -36.82 11.04
C ASN A 51 11.49 -36.20 11.69
N GLY A 52 11.40 -35.75 12.95
CA GLY A 52 12.55 -35.31 13.75
C GLY A 52 12.81 -33.80 13.78
N ALA A 53 11.89 -32.97 13.25
CA ALA A 53 12.06 -31.51 13.24
C ALA A 53 11.77 -30.87 14.61
N LYS A 54 12.45 -29.76 14.90
CA LYS A 54 12.08 -28.83 15.98
C LYS A 54 10.96 -27.93 15.47
N ILE A 55 9.79 -28.00 16.10
CA ILE A 55 8.61 -27.21 15.71
C ILE A 55 8.50 -25.93 16.53
N VAL A 56 8.30 -24.79 15.86
CA VAL A 56 7.95 -23.51 16.48
C VAL A 56 6.54 -23.11 16.06
N MET A 57 5.63 -23.12 17.02
CA MET A 57 4.19 -22.88 16.81
C MET A 57 3.85 -21.42 17.10
N LEU A 58 3.39 -20.69 16.07
CA LEU A 58 2.95 -19.31 16.18
C LEU A 58 1.42 -19.25 16.10
N ASN A 59 0.76 -19.15 17.25
CA ASN A 59 -0.70 -19.07 17.34
C ASN A 59 -1.13 -18.00 18.35
N ARG A 60 -2.37 -17.52 18.23
CA ARG A 60 -2.98 -16.72 19.29
C ARG A 60 -3.13 -17.58 20.56
N ALA A 61 -2.79 -17.02 21.71
CA ALA A 61 -2.98 -17.68 23.00
C ALA A 61 -4.45 -18.06 23.19
N SER A 62 -4.71 -19.34 23.43
CA SER A 62 -6.04 -19.92 23.62
C SER A 62 -5.90 -21.38 24.06
N GLU A 63 -6.94 -21.92 24.69
CA GLU A 63 -7.02 -23.36 25.06
C GLU A 63 -6.73 -24.28 23.86
N ARG A 64 -7.24 -23.95 22.67
CA ARG A 64 -6.93 -24.67 21.43
C ARG A 64 -5.44 -24.67 21.07
N ALA A 65 -4.73 -23.59 21.38
CA ALA A 65 -3.29 -23.52 21.16
C ALA A 65 -2.53 -24.37 22.18
N ASP A 66 -3.00 -24.41 23.43
CA ASP A 66 -2.42 -25.25 24.49
C ASP A 66 -2.61 -26.74 24.18
N ASP A 67 -3.81 -27.14 23.76
CA ASP A 67 -4.11 -28.53 23.34
C ASP A 67 -3.24 -28.96 22.15
N ALA A 68 -3.12 -28.09 21.15
CA ALA A 68 -2.29 -28.36 19.98
C ALA A 68 -0.80 -28.46 20.37
N PHE A 69 -0.33 -27.63 21.30
CA PHE A 69 1.04 -27.69 21.80
C PHE A 69 1.31 -29.00 22.56
N GLN A 70 0.43 -29.42 23.47
CA GLN A 70 0.58 -30.69 24.18
C GLN A 70 0.57 -31.89 23.23
N PHE A 71 -0.33 -31.86 22.24
CA PHE A 71 -0.38 -32.90 21.20
C PHE A 71 0.94 -32.99 20.42
N ILE A 72 1.45 -31.88 19.90
CA ILE A 72 2.71 -31.86 19.13
C ILE A 72 3.90 -32.23 20.03
N LYS A 73 3.88 -31.87 21.30
CA LYS A 73 4.90 -32.25 22.28
C LYS A 73 4.94 -33.76 22.51
N GLY A 74 3.78 -34.42 22.62
CA GLY A 74 3.68 -35.88 22.71
C GLY A 74 4.25 -36.56 21.45
N VAL A 75 3.85 -36.08 20.27
CA VAL A 75 4.37 -36.60 18.98
C VAL A 75 5.89 -36.43 18.87
N ALA A 76 6.43 -35.28 19.27
CA ALA A 76 7.87 -35.03 19.27
C ALA A 76 8.61 -35.96 20.24
N PHE A 77 8.05 -36.21 21.43
CA PHE A 77 8.60 -37.14 22.41
C PHE A 77 8.68 -38.57 21.87
N GLU A 78 7.58 -39.08 21.29
CA GLU A 78 7.53 -40.40 20.66
C GLU A 78 8.55 -40.54 19.52
N ALA A 79 8.75 -39.48 18.73
CA ALA A 79 9.68 -39.45 17.62
C ALA A 79 11.13 -39.14 18.01
N GLN A 80 11.43 -38.96 19.30
CA GLN A 80 12.73 -38.51 19.82
C GLN A 80 13.22 -37.20 19.13
N ALA A 81 12.27 -36.32 18.80
CA ALA A 81 12.51 -35.00 18.24
C ALA A 81 12.67 -33.94 19.35
N PRO A 82 13.31 -32.79 19.06
CA PRO A 82 13.36 -31.68 20.01
C PRO A 82 11.96 -31.22 20.44
N ALA A 83 11.82 -30.86 21.71
CA ALA A 83 10.55 -30.35 22.23
C ALA A 83 10.09 -29.12 21.43
N PRO A 84 8.79 -29.01 21.09
CA PRO A 84 8.28 -27.87 20.36
C PRO A 84 8.34 -26.59 21.21
N VAL A 85 8.35 -25.45 20.54
CA VAL A 85 8.28 -24.11 21.16
C VAL A 85 6.96 -23.47 20.78
N PHE A 86 6.24 -22.90 21.75
CA PHE A 86 5.06 -22.08 21.50
C PHE A 86 5.38 -20.61 21.73
N ILE A 87 5.05 -19.77 20.75
CA ILE A 87 5.18 -18.31 20.86
C ILE A 87 3.82 -17.68 20.51
N PRO A 88 3.18 -16.97 21.46
CA PRO A 88 1.94 -16.24 21.20
C PRO A 88 2.12 -15.22 20.07
N CYS A 89 1.33 -15.35 19.01
CA CYS A 89 1.38 -14.47 17.84
C CYS A 89 -0.04 -14.15 17.38
N ASP A 90 -0.42 -12.87 17.45
CA ASP A 90 -1.68 -12.41 16.90
C ASP A 90 -1.48 -11.78 15.52
N MET A 91 -1.94 -12.48 14.49
CA MET A 91 -1.87 -12.04 13.10
C MET A 91 -2.73 -10.81 12.80
N ASN A 92 -3.62 -10.40 13.72
CA ASN A 92 -4.39 -9.15 13.64
C ASN A 92 -3.67 -7.93 14.23
N SER A 93 -2.42 -8.06 14.69
CA SER A 93 -1.65 -6.97 15.30
C SER A 93 -0.22 -6.92 14.74
N PHE A 94 0.11 -5.87 13.99
CA PHE A 94 1.48 -5.66 13.50
C PHE A 94 2.48 -5.53 14.66
N LYS A 95 2.05 -4.96 15.80
CA LYS A 95 2.88 -4.91 17.01
C LYS A 95 3.23 -6.31 17.50
N SER A 96 2.25 -7.22 17.58
CA SER A 96 2.47 -8.61 17.97
C SER A 96 3.43 -9.31 17.00
N VAL A 97 3.15 -9.23 15.70
CA VAL A 97 3.94 -9.91 14.65
C VAL A 97 5.38 -9.40 14.59
N LYS A 98 5.60 -8.08 14.71
CA LYS A 98 6.95 -7.49 14.77
C LYS A 98 7.71 -7.93 16.03
N ALA A 99 7.03 -8.05 17.17
CA ALA A 99 7.66 -8.53 18.41
C ALA A 99 8.09 -10.00 18.28
N VAL A 100 7.21 -10.86 17.74
CA VAL A 100 7.53 -12.27 17.45
C VAL A 100 8.67 -12.39 16.44
N GLY A 101 8.65 -11.59 15.37
CA GLY A 101 9.73 -11.54 14.38
C GLY A 101 11.09 -11.24 15.03
N LYS A 102 11.16 -10.21 15.89
CA LYS A 102 12.38 -9.88 16.65
C LYS A 102 12.79 -10.99 17.62
N GLN A 103 11.83 -11.63 18.28
CA GLN A 103 12.10 -12.74 19.18
C GLN A 103 12.71 -13.92 18.40
N LEU A 104 12.12 -14.31 17.27
CA LEU A 104 12.68 -15.36 16.41
C LEU A 104 14.09 -15.01 15.93
N SER A 105 14.32 -13.76 15.51
CA SER A 105 15.65 -13.29 15.12
C SER A 105 16.69 -13.41 16.23
N LYS A 106 16.28 -13.19 17.48
CA LYS A 106 17.15 -13.34 18.64
C LYS A 106 17.41 -14.83 18.94
N ASP A 107 16.33 -15.58 19.15
CA ASP A 107 16.36 -16.95 19.68
C ASP A 107 17.00 -17.94 18.68
N PHE A 108 16.89 -17.67 17.38
CA PHE A 108 17.39 -18.54 16.31
C PHE A 108 18.54 -17.93 15.49
N SER A 109 19.18 -16.87 15.97
CA SER A 109 20.34 -16.25 15.30
C SER A 109 21.48 -17.24 15.01
N GLY A 110 21.77 -18.16 15.94
CA GLY A 110 22.82 -19.19 15.80
C GLY A 110 22.37 -20.50 15.14
N GLU A 111 21.08 -20.85 15.21
CA GLU A 111 20.51 -22.12 14.71
C GLU A 111 19.84 -21.97 13.33
N GLY A 112 19.46 -20.75 12.94
CA GLY A 112 18.71 -20.44 11.72
C GLY A 112 17.36 -21.16 11.62
N LEU A 113 16.64 -20.87 10.54
CA LEU A 113 15.34 -21.48 10.23
C LEU A 113 15.43 -22.25 8.91
N ASP A 114 14.93 -23.48 8.86
CA ASP A 114 14.91 -24.27 7.62
C ASP A 114 13.62 -24.09 6.83
N VAL A 115 12.49 -23.96 7.54
CA VAL A 115 11.16 -23.76 6.95
C VAL A 115 10.40 -22.69 7.73
N LEU A 116 9.92 -21.66 7.01
CA LEU A 116 8.90 -20.74 7.48
C LEU A 116 7.60 -21.02 6.72
N CYS A 117 6.60 -21.57 7.41
CA CYS A 117 5.29 -21.89 6.85
C CYS A 117 4.25 -20.82 7.24
N ASN A 118 3.96 -19.94 6.30
CA ASN A 118 2.96 -18.88 6.42
C ASN A 118 1.56 -19.45 6.11
N ASN A 119 0.96 -20.14 7.09
CA ASN A 119 -0.26 -20.91 6.91
C ASN A 119 -1.52 -20.29 7.56
N ALA A 120 -1.38 -19.43 8.57
CA ALA A 120 -2.52 -18.84 9.26
C ALA A 120 -3.50 -18.16 8.28
N GLY A 121 -4.80 -18.26 8.57
CA GLY A 121 -5.77 -17.56 7.74
C GLY A 121 -7.19 -17.59 8.28
N ILE A 122 -7.96 -16.61 7.84
CA ILE A 122 -9.39 -16.45 8.14
C ILE A 122 -10.21 -16.25 6.86
N MET A 123 -11.48 -16.61 6.95
CA MET A 123 -12.46 -16.59 5.86
C MET A 123 -13.84 -16.27 6.45
N GLY A 124 -14.69 -15.56 5.69
CA GLY A 124 -16.10 -15.36 6.04
C GLY A 124 -16.30 -14.53 7.31
N VAL A 125 -15.39 -13.59 7.57
CA VAL A 125 -15.48 -12.65 8.69
C VAL A 125 -16.06 -11.33 8.18
N GLU A 126 -16.69 -10.57 9.08
CA GLU A 126 -17.19 -9.22 8.78
C GLU A 126 -16.04 -8.31 8.28
N ASP A 127 -16.32 -7.50 7.24
CA ASP A 127 -15.38 -6.52 6.68
C ASP A 127 -15.19 -5.38 7.70
N LYS A 128 -14.15 -5.51 8.53
CA LYS A 128 -13.77 -4.54 9.55
C LYS A 128 -12.28 -4.30 9.54
N ALA A 129 -11.90 -3.09 9.92
CA ALA A 129 -10.51 -2.74 10.13
C ALA A 129 -9.96 -3.38 11.42
N THR A 130 -8.71 -3.80 11.39
CA THR A 130 -7.90 -4.14 12.57
C THR A 130 -7.46 -2.87 13.33
N GLU A 131 -6.78 -3.04 14.46
CA GLU A 131 -6.13 -1.93 15.18
C GLU A 131 -5.08 -1.20 14.34
N ASP A 132 -4.53 -1.86 13.32
CA ASP A 132 -3.56 -1.29 12.38
C ASP A 132 -4.22 -0.58 11.18
N GLY A 133 -5.56 -0.50 11.16
CA GLY A 133 -6.31 0.20 10.11
C GLY A 133 -6.40 -0.57 8.78
N CYS A 134 -6.08 -1.87 8.77
CA CYS A 134 -6.14 -2.72 7.58
C CYS A 134 -7.39 -3.62 7.60
N ASP A 135 -7.86 -4.07 6.44
CA ASP A 135 -8.87 -5.14 6.35
C ASP A 135 -8.40 -6.38 7.12
N ILE A 136 -9.26 -6.92 7.99
CA ILE A 136 -8.93 -8.03 8.88
C ILE A 136 -8.46 -9.28 8.14
N GLN A 137 -9.05 -9.58 6.96
CA GLN A 137 -8.68 -10.75 6.17
C GLN A 137 -7.33 -10.54 5.47
N MET A 138 -7.14 -9.41 4.81
CA MET A 138 -5.89 -9.06 4.12
C MET A 138 -4.72 -8.99 5.11
N GLN A 139 -4.95 -8.42 6.30
CA GLN A 139 -3.93 -8.37 7.33
C GLN A 139 -3.53 -9.76 7.81
N THR A 140 -4.50 -10.57 8.24
CA THR A 140 -4.21 -11.91 8.77
C THR A 140 -3.57 -12.82 7.73
N ASN A 141 -4.15 -12.85 6.52
CA ASN A 141 -3.78 -13.83 5.50
C ASN A 141 -2.48 -13.43 4.78
N HIS A 142 -2.20 -12.13 4.64
CA HIS A 142 -1.10 -11.61 3.81
C HIS A 142 -0.15 -10.65 4.54
N LEU A 143 -0.60 -9.48 5.00
CA LEU A 143 0.31 -8.42 5.46
C LEU A 143 1.12 -8.81 6.71
N SER A 144 0.52 -9.55 7.63
CA SER A 144 1.23 -10.06 8.80
C SER A 144 2.26 -11.13 8.44
N HIS A 145 1.99 -11.97 7.43
CA HIS A 145 3.00 -12.89 6.89
C HIS A 145 4.11 -12.16 6.13
N PHE A 146 3.79 -11.06 5.45
CA PHE A 146 4.78 -10.19 4.80
C PHE A 146 5.77 -9.64 5.83
N ILE A 147 5.28 -9.15 6.99
CA ILE A 147 6.12 -8.70 8.11
C ILE A 147 6.95 -9.85 8.65
N LEU A 148 6.31 -10.96 9.04
CA LEU A 148 6.99 -12.09 9.68
C LEU A 148 8.11 -12.64 8.81
N THR A 149 7.84 -12.77 7.51
CA THR A 149 8.83 -13.18 6.52
C THR A 149 10.04 -12.25 6.56
N ALA A 150 9.85 -10.93 6.49
CA ALA A 150 10.94 -9.96 6.48
C ALA A 150 11.89 -10.09 7.68
N TYR A 151 11.35 -10.30 8.88
CA TYR A 151 12.15 -10.51 10.10
C TYR A 151 12.88 -11.86 10.11
N CYS A 152 12.31 -12.88 9.46
CA CYS A 152 12.91 -14.19 9.37
C CYS A 152 13.96 -14.29 8.24
N MET A 153 13.95 -13.38 7.25
CA MET A 153 14.87 -13.41 6.10
C MET A 153 16.35 -13.57 6.50
N PRO A 154 16.90 -12.88 7.53
CA PRO A 154 18.29 -13.06 7.94
C PRO A 154 18.60 -14.43 8.56
N LEU A 155 17.58 -15.16 9.00
CA LEU A 155 17.70 -16.44 9.69
C LEU A 155 17.54 -17.64 8.76
N GLN A 156 16.91 -17.45 7.60
CA GLN A 156 16.50 -18.54 6.72
C GLN A 156 17.71 -19.20 6.05
N ARG A 157 17.87 -20.51 6.28
CA ARG A 157 18.97 -21.32 5.75
C ARG A 157 18.62 -22.02 4.45
N LYS A 158 17.35 -22.41 4.23
CA LYS A 158 16.96 -23.24 3.07
C LYS A 158 15.59 -22.95 2.41
N ARG A 159 14.48 -22.68 3.13
CA ARG A 159 13.14 -22.60 2.50
C ARG A 159 12.14 -21.65 3.17
N GLN A 160 11.18 -21.18 2.38
CA GLN A 160 9.98 -20.45 2.77
C GLN A 160 8.76 -20.93 1.97
N ASP A 161 7.68 -21.27 2.67
CA ASP A 161 6.45 -21.77 2.08
C ASP A 161 5.22 -20.95 2.50
N LEU A 162 4.36 -20.62 1.55
CA LEU A 162 3.07 -19.95 1.76
C LEU A 162 1.91 -20.87 1.40
N ALA A 163 0.92 -21.01 2.29
CA ALA A 163 -0.30 -21.79 2.00
C ALA A 163 -1.45 -20.87 1.52
N VAL A 164 -2.00 -21.16 0.34
CA VAL A 164 -2.97 -20.33 -0.42
C VAL A 164 -4.19 -21.15 -0.79
N ARG A 165 -5.42 -20.61 -0.76
CA ARG A 165 -6.61 -21.34 -1.20
C ARG A 165 -7.49 -20.47 -2.09
N PHE A 166 -7.87 -20.97 -3.27
CA PHE A 166 -8.80 -20.30 -4.16
C PHE A 166 -10.20 -20.93 -4.07
N SER A 167 -11.25 -20.11 -4.13
CA SER A 167 -12.62 -20.52 -4.45
C SER A 167 -13.29 -19.35 -5.17
N ARG A 168 -13.98 -19.56 -6.30
CA ARG A 168 -14.70 -18.52 -7.06
C ARG A 168 -16.18 -18.53 -6.71
N VAL A 169 -16.56 -17.77 -5.68
CA VAL A 169 -17.95 -17.34 -5.43
C VAL A 169 -17.87 -15.86 -5.06
N GLN A 170 -18.73 -15.01 -5.65
CA GLN A 170 -18.72 -13.54 -5.46
C GLN A 170 -18.84 -13.08 -4.00
N ILE A 171 -19.26 -13.96 -3.10
CA ILE A 171 -19.41 -13.74 -1.66
C ILE A 171 -18.04 -13.76 -0.90
N PHE A 172 -16.94 -14.15 -1.55
CA PHE A 172 -15.60 -14.31 -0.94
C PHE A 172 -14.50 -13.43 -1.55
N GLU A 173 -14.84 -12.27 -2.13
CA GLU A 173 -13.88 -11.45 -2.88
C GLU A 173 -12.61 -11.07 -2.08
N ARG A 174 -12.78 -10.60 -0.83
CA ARG A 174 -11.65 -10.26 0.07
C ARG A 174 -10.74 -11.44 0.34
N TYR A 175 -11.34 -12.62 0.55
CA TYR A 175 -10.59 -13.84 0.75
C TYR A 175 -9.79 -14.19 -0.50
N GLN A 176 -10.40 -14.19 -1.68
CA GLN A 176 -9.72 -14.44 -2.96
C GLN A 176 -8.57 -13.47 -3.20
N GLN A 177 -8.79 -12.17 -2.97
CA GLN A 177 -7.77 -11.14 -3.09
C GLN A 177 -6.58 -11.41 -2.16
N SER A 178 -6.84 -11.76 -0.89
CA SER A 178 -5.78 -12.08 0.07
C SER A 178 -4.97 -13.33 -0.31
N LYS A 179 -5.60 -14.28 -1.01
CA LYS A 179 -4.97 -15.53 -1.44
C LYS A 179 -4.20 -15.34 -2.73
N LEU A 180 -4.72 -14.57 -3.69
CA LEU A 180 -3.95 -14.09 -4.83
C LEU A 180 -2.72 -13.29 -4.39
N ALA A 181 -2.87 -12.42 -3.38
CA ALA A 181 -1.75 -11.64 -2.83
C ALA A 181 -0.60 -12.54 -2.35
N ASN A 182 -0.90 -13.66 -1.70
CA ASN A 182 0.14 -14.61 -1.29
C ASN A 182 0.88 -15.26 -2.47
N VAL A 183 0.19 -15.60 -3.57
CA VAL A 183 0.84 -16.11 -4.79
C VAL A 183 1.74 -15.04 -5.41
N VAL A 184 1.19 -13.85 -5.62
CA VAL A 184 1.91 -12.70 -6.19
C VAL A 184 3.15 -12.36 -5.37
N PHE A 185 3.03 -12.35 -4.04
CA PHE A 185 4.13 -12.12 -3.12
C PHE A 185 5.19 -13.21 -3.21
N THR A 186 4.80 -14.48 -3.34
CA THR A 186 5.76 -15.59 -3.51
C THR A 186 6.60 -15.40 -4.76
N TYR A 187 5.98 -15.07 -5.90
CA TYR A 187 6.74 -14.82 -7.14
C TYR A 187 7.57 -13.54 -7.07
N ALA A 188 7.06 -12.49 -6.43
CA ALA A 188 7.81 -11.26 -6.20
C ALA A 188 9.04 -11.48 -5.30
N LEU A 189 8.91 -12.34 -4.28
CA LEU A 189 10.00 -12.74 -3.40
C LEU A 189 10.99 -13.64 -4.13
N ASN A 190 10.52 -14.63 -4.89
CA ASN A 190 11.38 -15.50 -5.71
C ASN A 190 12.28 -14.66 -6.62
N ASN A 191 11.72 -13.71 -7.37
CA ASN A 191 12.49 -12.83 -8.25
C ASN A 191 13.60 -12.08 -7.49
N ARG A 192 13.30 -11.59 -6.29
CA ARG A 192 14.27 -10.86 -5.45
C ARG A 192 15.35 -11.77 -4.85
N LEU A 193 14.98 -12.98 -4.46
CA LEU A 193 15.91 -13.98 -3.94
C LEU A 193 16.88 -14.45 -5.02
N GLN A 194 16.37 -14.74 -6.22
CA GLN A 194 17.17 -15.14 -7.38
C GLN A 194 18.13 -14.03 -7.80
N ALA A 195 17.67 -12.78 -7.85
CA ALA A 195 18.53 -11.62 -8.16
C ALA A 195 19.70 -11.45 -7.17
N LYS A 196 19.59 -11.96 -5.94
CA LYS A 196 20.64 -11.94 -4.91
C LYS A 196 21.46 -13.23 -4.85
N GLY A 197 21.20 -14.23 -5.72
CA GLY A 197 21.81 -15.55 -5.64
C GLY A 197 21.50 -16.27 -4.31
N SER A 198 20.38 -15.96 -3.67
CA SER A 198 20.01 -16.55 -2.38
C SER A 198 19.69 -18.04 -2.55
N LYS A 199 20.08 -18.84 -1.54
CA LYS A 199 19.75 -20.27 -1.46
C LYS A 199 18.36 -20.54 -0.89
N VAL A 200 17.68 -19.51 -0.39
CA VAL A 200 16.31 -19.59 0.11
C VAL A 200 15.36 -19.82 -1.07
N LYS A 201 14.47 -20.81 -0.94
CA LYS A 201 13.39 -21.07 -1.90
C LYS A 201 12.11 -20.40 -1.43
N ALA A 202 11.44 -19.64 -2.31
CA ALA A 202 10.09 -19.11 -2.07
C ALA A 202 9.07 -19.98 -2.81
N LEU A 203 8.16 -20.61 -2.06
CA LEU A 203 7.23 -21.61 -2.57
C LEU A 203 5.80 -21.28 -2.14
N VAL A 204 4.83 -21.71 -2.94
CA VAL A 204 3.41 -21.55 -2.65
C VAL A 204 2.68 -22.87 -2.81
N ALA A 205 1.74 -23.16 -1.92
CA ALA A 205 0.97 -24.40 -1.92
C ALA A 205 -0.52 -24.14 -1.72
N HIS A 206 -1.38 -24.90 -2.39
CA HIS A 206 -2.82 -24.84 -2.26
C HIS A 206 -3.42 -26.17 -1.80
N PRO A 207 -4.27 -26.17 -0.75
CA PRO A 207 -4.75 -27.40 -0.13
C PRO A 207 -6.01 -27.97 -0.79
N GLY A 208 -6.46 -27.47 -1.94
CA GLY A 208 -7.77 -27.83 -2.48
C GLY A 208 -8.93 -27.38 -1.58
N VAL A 209 -10.00 -28.18 -1.59
CA VAL A 209 -11.17 -28.01 -0.74
C VAL A 209 -11.18 -29.16 0.28
N ALA A 210 -11.11 -28.81 1.58
CA ALA A 210 -11.10 -29.78 2.66
C ALA A 210 -11.89 -29.29 3.89
N PRO A 211 -12.48 -30.22 4.68
CA PRO A 211 -13.28 -29.90 5.86
C PRO A 211 -12.38 -29.41 7.00
N THR A 212 -12.02 -28.13 7.01
CA THR A 212 -11.21 -27.51 8.07
C THR A 212 -12.06 -26.55 8.92
N GLN A 213 -11.56 -26.10 10.07
CA GLN A 213 -12.25 -25.04 10.83
C GLN A 213 -12.41 -23.74 10.02
N LEU A 214 -11.58 -23.51 9.01
CA LEU A 214 -11.73 -22.39 8.08
C LEU A 214 -13.05 -22.45 7.30
N SER A 215 -13.50 -23.66 6.92
CA SER A 215 -14.82 -23.87 6.29
C SER A 215 -15.99 -23.84 7.29
N ALA A 216 -15.75 -24.02 8.59
CA ALA A 216 -16.82 -23.92 9.59
C ALA A 216 -17.36 -22.48 9.71
N ASN A 217 -16.49 -21.47 9.54
CA ASN A 217 -16.89 -20.06 9.53
C ASN A 217 -17.74 -19.67 8.30
N MET A 218 -17.77 -20.51 7.25
CA MET A 218 -18.61 -20.33 6.06
C MET A 218 -20.12 -20.34 6.38
N MET A 219 -20.51 -21.06 7.44
CA MET A 219 -21.90 -21.24 7.88
C MET A 219 -22.37 -20.14 8.86
N GLY A 220 -21.44 -19.45 9.52
CA GLY A 220 -21.75 -18.49 10.60
C GLY A 220 -21.69 -17.01 10.21
N GLY A 221 -21.04 -16.67 9.08
CA GLY A 221 -20.77 -15.29 8.67
C GLY A 221 -21.50 -14.87 7.40
N GLY A 222 -22.83 -14.79 7.45
CA GLY A 222 -23.67 -14.02 6.50
C GLY A 222 -23.70 -14.42 5.02
N GLY A 223 -22.83 -15.32 4.55
CA GLY A 223 -22.60 -15.58 3.12
C GLY A 223 -23.31 -16.79 2.51
N ALA A 224 -24.12 -17.52 3.28
CA ALA A 224 -24.75 -18.75 2.81
C ALA A 224 -26.22 -18.86 3.26
N LYS A 225 -26.99 -17.77 3.10
CA LYS A 225 -28.44 -17.81 3.39
C LYS A 225 -29.18 -18.81 2.50
N ASP A 226 -28.70 -19.05 1.28
CA ASP A 226 -29.31 -19.99 0.34
C ASP A 226 -28.85 -21.45 0.54
N ALA A 227 -27.68 -21.69 1.14
CA ALA A 227 -27.21 -23.05 1.43
C ALA A 227 -27.94 -23.70 2.62
N ALA A 228 -28.56 -22.88 3.48
CA ALA A 228 -29.37 -23.32 4.62
C ALA A 228 -30.70 -24.01 4.20
N MET A 229 -31.09 -23.93 2.93
CA MET A 229 -32.30 -24.58 2.40
C MET A 229 -32.06 -25.98 1.80
N MET A 230 -30.81 -26.45 1.71
CA MET A 230 -30.52 -27.79 1.18
C MET A 230 -30.65 -28.88 2.25
N PRO A 231 -31.26 -30.05 1.94
CA PRO A 231 -31.28 -31.19 2.85
C PRO A 231 -29.85 -31.61 3.23
N GLN A 232 -29.61 -31.83 4.52
CA GLN A 232 -28.30 -32.18 5.06
C GLN A 232 -27.66 -33.40 4.35
N CYS A 233 -28.47 -34.37 3.93
CA CYS A 233 -27.99 -35.54 3.19
C CYS A 233 -27.42 -35.20 1.80
N VAL A 234 -28.02 -34.24 1.07
CA VAL A 234 -27.54 -33.76 -0.24
C VAL A 234 -26.26 -32.95 -0.07
N TRP A 235 -26.21 -32.09 0.96
CA TRP A 235 -25.00 -31.35 1.32
C TRP A 235 -23.84 -32.28 1.67
N THR A 236 -24.08 -33.27 2.53
CA THR A 236 -23.07 -34.28 2.90
C THR A 236 -22.59 -35.07 1.68
N LEU A 237 -23.48 -35.46 0.77
CA LEU A 237 -23.12 -36.15 -0.47
C LEU A 237 -22.26 -35.27 -1.39
N MET A 238 -22.64 -34.01 -1.62
CA MET A 238 -21.87 -33.07 -2.43
C MET A 238 -20.50 -32.75 -1.81
N ALA A 239 -20.42 -32.61 -0.49
CA ALA A 239 -19.15 -32.43 0.22
C ALA A 239 -18.22 -33.64 0.04
N HIS A 240 -18.73 -34.88 0.09
CA HIS A 240 -17.91 -36.08 -0.16
C HIS A 240 -17.39 -36.18 -1.62
N MET A 241 -18.14 -35.63 -2.58
CA MET A 241 -17.71 -35.61 -3.99
C MET A 241 -16.69 -34.49 -4.27
N MET A 242 -16.82 -33.32 -3.66
CA MET A 242 -15.95 -32.18 -3.94
C MET A 242 -14.73 -32.05 -3.02
N TRP A 243 -14.80 -32.57 -1.78
CA TRP A 243 -13.77 -32.32 -0.76
C TRP A 243 -12.79 -33.49 -0.67
N GLN A 244 -11.51 -33.17 -0.44
CA GLN A 244 -10.49 -34.14 -0.04
C GLN A 244 -10.31 -34.15 1.47
N SER A 245 -9.62 -35.17 2.00
CA SER A 245 -9.32 -35.23 3.44
C SER A 245 -8.39 -34.08 3.86
N GLN A 246 -8.35 -33.76 5.16
CA GLN A 246 -7.44 -32.72 5.66
C GLN A 246 -5.97 -33.14 5.45
N GLU A 247 -5.71 -34.44 5.50
CA GLU A 247 -4.42 -35.06 5.26
C GLU A 247 -4.00 -34.86 3.80
N ASP A 248 -4.84 -35.25 2.83
CA ASP A 248 -4.52 -35.05 1.41
C ASP A 248 -4.32 -33.56 1.09
N ALA A 249 -5.15 -32.69 1.65
CA ALA A 249 -5.01 -31.24 1.56
C ALA A 249 -3.69 -30.68 2.12
N THR A 250 -2.99 -31.44 2.97
CA THR A 250 -1.70 -31.03 3.54
C THR A 250 -0.53 -31.37 2.62
N ILE A 251 -0.70 -32.23 1.60
CA ILE A 251 0.38 -32.72 0.73
C ILE A 251 1.11 -31.56 0.04
N GLY A 252 0.41 -30.54 -0.44
CA GLY A 252 1.05 -29.38 -1.08
C GLY A 252 2.01 -28.65 -0.13
N ILE A 253 1.63 -28.45 1.13
CA ILE A 253 2.47 -27.80 2.15
C ILE A 253 3.64 -28.71 2.54
N LEU A 254 3.40 -30.02 2.70
CA LEU A 254 4.45 -31.00 2.97
C LEU A 254 5.48 -31.04 1.84
N ARG A 255 5.05 -30.96 0.59
CA ARG A 255 5.94 -30.91 -0.55
C ARG A 255 6.83 -29.69 -0.49
N SER A 256 6.26 -28.49 -0.36
CA SER A 256 7.05 -27.26 -0.26
C SER A 256 8.07 -27.30 0.89
N GLY A 257 7.64 -27.75 2.07
CA GLY A 257 8.47 -27.71 3.28
C GLY A 257 9.48 -28.84 3.45
N CYS A 258 9.18 -30.04 2.93
CA CYS A 258 9.96 -31.23 3.23
C CYS A 258 10.67 -31.81 1.99
N ASP A 259 10.09 -31.74 0.79
CA ASP A 259 10.64 -32.41 -0.41
C ASP A 259 11.89 -31.68 -0.94
N PRO A 260 13.09 -32.29 -0.98
CA PRO A 260 14.32 -31.62 -1.42
C PRO A 260 14.31 -31.24 -2.91
N ALA A 261 13.47 -31.89 -3.72
CA ALA A 261 13.41 -31.71 -5.17
C ALA A 261 12.67 -30.44 -5.61
N VAL A 262 11.97 -29.75 -4.71
CA VAL A 262 11.21 -28.53 -5.04
C VAL A 262 12.10 -27.41 -5.57
N LYS A 263 11.62 -26.61 -6.52
CA LYS A 263 12.32 -25.45 -7.07
C LYS A 263 11.64 -24.16 -6.63
N SER A 264 12.46 -23.15 -6.32
CA SER A 264 11.95 -21.84 -5.94
C SER A 264 11.04 -21.26 -7.03
N GLY A 265 9.93 -20.66 -6.63
CA GLY A 265 8.91 -20.12 -7.52
C GLY A 265 7.86 -21.14 -7.98
N GLU A 266 7.92 -22.40 -7.56
CA GLU A 266 6.88 -23.38 -7.90
C GLU A 266 5.62 -23.23 -7.04
N PHE A 267 4.48 -23.53 -7.66
CA PHE A 267 3.15 -23.56 -7.04
C PHE A 267 2.67 -25.00 -6.96
N TYR A 268 2.35 -25.48 -5.76
CA TYR A 268 1.91 -26.85 -5.52
C TYR A 268 0.43 -26.94 -5.18
N GLY A 269 -0.28 -27.96 -5.67
CA GLY A 269 -1.68 -28.18 -5.31
C GLY A 269 -2.28 -29.41 -6.00
N PRO A 270 -3.56 -29.74 -5.71
CA PRO A 270 -4.27 -30.80 -6.41
C PRO A 270 -4.36 -30.50 -7.92
N LEU A 271 -4.03 -31.47 -8.75
CA LEU A 271 -4.02 -31.32 -10.22
C LEU A 271 -5.41 -31.40 -10.87
N GLY A 272 -6.46 -31.75 -10.11
CA GLY A 272 -7.80 -31.94 -10.65
C GLY A 272 -7.90 -33.02 -11.73
N LEU A 273 -9.02 -33.01 -12.47
CA LEU A 273 -9.23 -33.87 -13.64
C LEU A 273 -8.44 -33.40 -14.87
N GLY A 274 -8.08 -32.11 -14.93
CA GLY A 274 -7.33 -31.52 -16.04
C GLY A 274 -5.81 -31.51 -15.86
N GLY A 275 -5.25 -32.26 -14.90
CA GLY A 275 -3.80 -32.49 -14.79
C GLY A 275 -2.95 -31.25 -14.46
N GLY A 276 -3.51 -30.24 -13.79
CA GLY A 276 -2.82 -29.00 -13.44
C GLY A 276 -2.48 -28.12 -14.64
N THR A 277 -3.29 -28.20 -15.71
CA THR A 277 -3.01 -27.53 -16.99
C THR A 277 -3.08 -26.01 -16.95
N GLY A 278 -3.49 -25.39 -15.84
CA GLY A 278 -3.51 -23.93 -15.63
C GLY A 278 -4.45 -23.16 -16.54
N LYS A 279 -5.23 -23.85 -17.39
CA LYS A 279 -6.54 -23.32 -17.78
C LYS A 279 -7.34 -23.38 -16.49
N HIS A 280 -8.02 -22.30 -16.11
CA HIS A 280 -8.90 -22.23 -14.94
C HIS A 280 -10.00 -23.30 -15.02
N ASP A 281 -9.64 -24.56 -14.77
CA ASP A 281 -10.56 -25.65 -14.66
C ASP A 281 -11.07 -25.66 -13.23
N GLU A 282 -12.38 -25.75 -13.07
CA GLU A 282 -13.01 -25.81 -11.75
C GLU A 282 -12.85 -27.21 -11.14
N SER A 283 -11.79 -27.96 -11.49
CA SER A 283 -11.58 -29.33 -11.05
C SER A 283 -10.37 -29.48 -10.10
N GLU A 284 -9.53 -28.45 -9.94
CA GLU A 284 -8.42 -28.36 -8.97
C GLU A 284 -8.88 -28.31 -7.49
N TYR A 285 -10.05 -28.86 -7.16
CA TYR A 285 -10.55 -28.93 -5.78
C TYR A 285 -9.99 -30.12 -4.99
N ARG A 286 -9.65 -31.21 -5.68
CA ARG A 286 -9.16 -32.47 -5.10
C ARG A 286 -8.35 -33.26 -6.12
N GLY A 287 -7.50 -34.18 -5.67
CA GLY A 287 -6.76 -35.10 -6.54
C GLY A 287 -5.29 -35.25 -6.17
N PRO A 288 -4.50 -35.95 -6.99
CA PRO A 288 -3.06 -36.06 -6.76
C PRO A 288 -2.42 -34.67 -6.80
N HIS A 289 -1.47 -34.41 -5.90
CA HIS A 289 -0.81 -33.11 -5.82
C HIS A 289 0.42 -33.03 -6.71
N GLY A 290 0.55 -31.93 -7.44
CA GLY A 290 1.66 -31.68 -8.37
C GLY A 290 2.03 -30.21 -8.44
N VAL A 291 2.87 -29.89 -9.43
CA VAL A 291 3.23 -28.51 -9.76
C VAL A 291 2.15 -27.92 -10.66
N LEU A 292 1.50 -26.86 -10.20
CA LEU A 292 0.55 -26.05 -10.94
C LEU A 292 1.28 -25.04 -11.82
N LYS A 293 0.62 -24.58 -12.89
CA LYS A 293 1.13 -23.46 -13.68
C LYS A 293 1.09 -22.16 -12.90
N GLU A 294 1.94 -21.23 -13.32
CA GLU A 294 2.00 -19.90 -12.77
C GLU A 294 0.66 -19.16 -12.95
N GLU A 295 0.22 -18.47 -11.88
CA GLU A 295 -1.04 -17.72 -11.88
C GLU A 295 -0.97 -16.52 -12.86
N PRO A 296 -1.85 -16.44 -13.88
CA PRO A 296 -1.80 -15.39 -14.90
C PRO A 296 -1.91 -13.97 -14.32
N PHE A 297 -2.66 -13.82 -13.23
CA PHE A 297 -2.86 -12.53 -12.55
C PHE A 297 -1.65 -12.07 -11.75
N ALA A 298 -0.65 -12.94 -11.55
CA ALA A 298 0.58 -12.59 -10.86
C ALA A 298 1.65 -12.10 -11.83
N ASN A 299 1.31 -11.19 -12.74
CA ASN A 299 2.23 -10.57 -13.69
C ASN A 299 3.25 -9.62 -13.00
N ALA A 300 4.22 -9.11 -13.76
CA ALA A 300 5.29 -8.26 -13.23
C ALA A 300 4.79 -6.98 -12.54
N GLU A 301 3.72 -6.38 -13.07
CA GLU A 301 3.10 -5.18 -12.50
C GLU A 301 2.44 -5.48 -11.16
N ALA A 302 1.65 -6.56 -11.08
CA ALA A 302 1.02 -7.02 -9.83
C ALA A 302 2.07 -7.33 -8.76
N ARG A 303 3.18 -7.97 -9.13
CA ARG A 303 4.32 -8.25 -8.23
C ARG A 303 4.95 -6.99 -7.68
N ALA A 304 5.15 -5.96 -8.52
CA ALA A 304 5.72 -4.69 -8.08
C ALA A 304 4.74 -3.92 -7.18
N LEU A 305 3.48 -3.79 -7.63
CA LEU A 305 2.43 -3.07 -6.91
C LEU A 305 2.17 -3.65 -5.53
N LEU A 306 1.96 -4.97 -5.44
CA LEU A 306 1.69 -5.62 -4.17
C LEU A 306 2.87 -5.47 -3.20
N TRP A 307 4.10 -5.58 -3.69
CA TRP A 307 5.30 -5.43 -2.87
C TRP A 307 5.37 -4.03 -2.26
N THR A 308 5.30 -3.00 -3.11
CA THR A 308 5.35 -1.60 -2.67
C THR A 308 4.20 -1.26 -1.73
N ALA A 309 2.99 -1.75 -2.01
CA ALA A 309 1.84 -1.56 -1.13
C ALA A 309 2.07 -2.23 0.23
N SER A 310 2.62 -3.45 0.25
CA SER A 310 2.88 -4.19 1.50
C SER A 310 3.97 -3.51 2.34
N GLU A 311 5.08 -3.07 1.73
CA GLU A 311 6.14 -2.33 2.43
C GLU A 311 5.60 -1.04 3.05
N LYS A 312 4.81 -0.29 2.28
CA LYS A 312 4.22 0.96 2.72
C LYS A 312 3.22 0.77 3.86
N THR A 313 2.31 -0.19 3.73
CA THR A 313 1.25 -0.44 4.72
C THR A 313 1.83 -0.96 6.03
N THR A 314 2.81 -1.86 5.95
CA THR A 314 3.39 -2.50 7.14
C THR A 314 4.50 -1.65 7.79
N GLY A 315 5.08 -0.71 7.04
CA GLY A 315 6.29 0.03 7.42
C GLY A 315 7.53 -0.87 7.53
N VAL A 316 7.50 -2.06 6.93
CA VAL A 316 8.61 -3.02 6.93
C VAL A 316 9.23 -3.08 5.56
N LEU A 317 10.50 -2.70 5.48
CA LEU A 317 11.29 -2.78 4.26
C LEU A 317 12.05 -4.10 4.26
N TYR A 318 12.02 -4.83 3.14
CA TYR A 318 12.92 -5.95 2.95
C TYR A 318 14.29 -5.35 2.64
N ALA A 319 15.28 -5.59 3.50
CA ALA A 319 16.62 -5.00 3.40
C ALA A 319 17.05 -4.82 1.94
N ALA A 320 16.95 -3.56 1.49
CA ALA A 320 17.40 -3.15 0.19
C ALA A 320 18.89 -3.45 0.11
N SER A 321 19.32 -3.93 -1.05
CA SER A 321 20.61 -3.56 -1.63
C SER A 321 21.28 -2.40 -0.88
N ALA A 322 22.40 -2.70 -0.20
CA ALA A 322 23.49 -1.73 -0.12
C ALA A 322 23.89 -1.46 -1.57
N GLY A 323 23.22 -0.50 -2.21
CA GLY A 323 23.35 -0.25 -3.64
C GLY A 323 22.12 0.29 -4.39
N SER A 324 20.95 0.48 -3.77
CA SER A 324 19.89 1.26 -4.42
C SER A 324 19.60 2.51 -3.63
N VAL A 325 20.21 3.61 -4.08
CA VAL A 325 19.67 4.97 -3.93
C VAL A 325 18.16 4.89 -4.12
N ALA A 326 17.36 5.60 -3.30
CA ALA A 326 15.95 5.81 -3.59
C ALA A 326 15.83 6.13 -5.08
N GLN A 327 15.26 5.20 -5.86
CA GLN A 327 15.24 5.33 -7.30
C GLN A 327 14.32 6.51 -7.57
N LEU A 328 14.91 7.69 -7.80
CA LEU A 328 14.17 8.88 -8.15
C LEU A 328 13.36 8.54 -9.39
N CYS A 329 12.04 8.65 -9.25
CA CYS A 329 11.14 8.53 -10.38
C CYS A 329 11.40 9.74 -11.27
N TYR A 330 11.95 9.51 -12.45
CA TYR A 330 11.98 10.53 -13.49
C TYR A 330 11.33 9.98 -14.75
N PHE A 331 10.80 10.88 -15.56
CA PHE A 331 10.34 10.55 -16.90
C PHE A 331 10.76 11.64 -17.87
N ASP A 332 10.97 11.23 -19.11
CA ASP A 332 11.28 12.13 -20.20
C ASP A 332 10.01 12.42 -21.00
N MET A 333 9.85 13.67 -21.43
CA MET A 333 8.79 14.09 -22.33
C MET A 333 9.36 14.99 -23.42
N THR A 334 8.92 14.78 -24.66
CA THR A 334 9.35 15.58 -25.80
C THR A 334 8.25 16.55 -26.20
N VAL A 335 8.60 17.83 -26.28
CA VAL A 335 7.72 18.90 -26.73
C VAL A 335 7.38 18.68 -28.20
N GLN A 336 6.11 18.46 -28.51
CA GLN A 336 5.67 18.10 -29.87
C GLN A 336 5.48 19.30 -30.80
N ARG A 337 5.17 20.47 -30.21
CA ARG A 337 4.92 21.72 -30.92
C ARG A 337 5.45 22.86 -30.06
N ASP A 338 5.87 23.94 -30.70
CA ASP A 338 6.30 25.16 -30.02
C ASP A 338 5.26 25.60 -28.99
N MET A 339 5.73 25.85 -27.76
CA MET A 339 4.94 26.35 -26.66
C MET A 339 5.42 27.77 -26.33
N GLU A 340 4.61 28.76 -26.67
CA GLU A 340 4.87 30.16 -26.31
C GLU A 340 4.53 30.44 -24.84
N PRO A 341 5.31 31.26 -24.13
CA PRO A 341 4.99 31.66 -22.77
C PRO A 341 3.73 32.56 -22.74
N PRO A 342 2.94 32.52 -21.65
CA PRO A 342 3.15 31.72 -20.45
C PRO A 342 2.75 30.24 -20.63
N ILE A 343 3.64 29.34 -20.22
CA ILE A 343 3.38 27.90 -20.19
C ILE A 343 3.04 27.52 -18.75
N TRP A 344 1.85 26.98 -18.54
CA TRP A 344 1.39 26.55 -17.23
C TRP A 344 1.74 25.09 -16.96
N VAL A 345 2.30 24.82 -15.79
CA VAL A 345 2.53 23.49 -15.25
C VAL A 345 1.40 23.17 -14.27
N HIS A 346 0.69 22.08 -14.51
CA HIS A 346 -0.40 21.59 -13.68
C HIS A 346 -0.12 20.17 -13.23
N TYR A 347 -0.60 19.81 -12.04
CA TYR A 347 -0.86 18.41 -11.73
C TYR A 347 -2.34 18.10 -11.97
N GLN A 348 -2.62 16.91 -12.47
CA GLN A 348 -3.96 16.33 -12.55
C GLN A 348 -4.07 15.20 -11.54
N LEU A 349 -5.19 15.15 -10.83
CA LEU A 349 -5.61 14.00 -10.04
C LEU A 349 -6.90 13.44 -10.63
N GLU A 350 -6.98 12.12 -10.67
CA GLU A 350 -8.15 11.34 -11.09
C GLU A 350 -8.60 10.43 -9.94
N GLY A 351 -9.91 10.28 -9.78
CA GLY A 351 -10.48 9.44 -8.72
C GLY A 351 -10.39 10.04 -7.32
N PHE A 352 -10.08 11.33 -7.17
CA PHE A 352 -9.99 12.01 -5.88
C PHE A 352 -11.18 12.96 -5.67
N HIS A 353 -12.10 12.59 -4.77
CA HIS A 353 -13.38 13.28 -4.59
C HIS A 353 -13.31 14.43 -3.57
N GLN A 354 -12.73 15.57 -3.94
CA GLN A 354 -12.74 16.78 -3.09
C GLN A 354 -14.16 17.32 -2.85
N ASN A 355 -15.10 17.01 -3.73
CA ASN A 355 -16.48 17.49 -3.66
C ASN A 355 -17.37 16.72 -2.67
N HIS A 356 -16.82 15.75 -1.94
CA HIS A 356 -17.58 15.00 -0.94
C HIS A 356 -18.00 15.91 0.23
N ARG A 357 -19.28 15.93 0.60
CA ARG A 357 -19.85 16.86 1.61
C ARG A 357 -19.04 16.95 2.90
N ARG A 358 -18.71 15.80 3.53
CA ARG A 358 -17.92 15.77 4.78
C ARG A 358 -16.50 16.30 4.58
N TYR A 359 -15.92 16.11 3.39
CA TYR A 359 -14.57 16.58 3.09
C TYR A 359 -14.54 18.10 2.96
N ILE A 360 -15.46 18.68 2.16
CA ILE A 360 -15.58 20.14 1.97
C ILE A 360 -15.74 20.88 3.29
N GLN A 361 -16.59 20.33 4.18
CA GLN A 361 -16.90 20.95 5.46
C GLN A 361 -15.75 20.85 6.48
N SER A 362 -14.81 19.92 6.28
CA SER A 362 -13.74 19.64 7.24
C SER A 362 -12.56 20.60 7.07
N ARG A 363 -12.78 21.87 7.47
CA ARG A 363 -11.80 22.95 7.52
C ARG A 363 -12.34 24.11 8.37
N ASP A 364 -11.46 24.98 8.86
CA ASP A 364 -11.84 26.20 9.59
C ASP A 364 -11.25 27.44 8.90
N ASP A 365 -12.10 28.18 8.19
CA ASP A 365 -11.67 29.35 7.41
C ASP A 365 -11.27 30.53 8.31
N LEU A 366 -11.75 30.59 9.56
CA LEU A 366 -11.28 31.58 10.53
C LEU A 366 -9.87 31.24 11.00
N GLN A 367 -9.57 29.97 11.28
CA GLN A 367 -8.23 29.53 11.70
C GLN A 367 -7.17 29.89 10.66
N LEU A 368 -7.51 29.79 9.37
CA LEU A 368 -6.61 30.13 8.27
C LEU A 368 -6.31 31.62 8.16
N ARG A 369 -7.23 32.48 8.65
CA ARG A 369 -7.12 33.94 8.58
C ARG A 369 -6.59 34.56 9.88
N ASP A 370 -7.11 34.10 11.01
CA ASP A 370 -6.88 34.64 12.35
C ASP A 370 -7.17 33.56 13.39
N VAL A 371 -6.10 32.94 13.90
CA VAL A 371 -6.20 31.82 14.86
C VAL A 371 -6.82 32.24 16.19
N ASP A 372 -6.53 33.45 16.67
CA ASP A 372 -7.04 33.94 17.94
C ASP A 372 -8.55 34.16 17.85
N LEU A 373 -9.03 34.74 16.74
CA LEU A 373 -10.46 34.89 16.49
C LEU A 373 -11.14 33.52 16.33
N ALA A 374 -10.51 32.58 15.62
CA ALA A 374 -11.04 31.24 15.43
C ALA A 374 -11.26 30.52 16.77
N LEU A 375 -10.29 30.58 17.67
CA LEU A 375 -10.39 29.95 19.00
C LEU A 375 -11.37 30.68 19.93
N LYS A 376 -11.56 31.99 19.77
CA LYS A 376 -12.62 32.73 20.48
C LYS A 376 -14.02 32.34 20.02
N THR A 377 -14.22 32.14 18.72
CA THR A 377 -15.54 31.81 18.14
C THR A 377 -15.86 30.31 18.24
N ASN A 378 -14.88 29.44 18.04
CA ASN A 378 -15.01 27.99 18.06
C ASN A 378 -13.83 27.34 18.80
N PRO A 379 -13.82 27.33 20.14
CA PRO A 379 -12.67 26.86 20.94
C PRO A 379 -12.27 25.41 20.68
N GLN A 380 -13.19 24.58 20.18
CA GLN A 380 -12.95 23.17 19.89
C GLN A 380 -12.58 22.92 18.42
N LEU A 381 -12.61 23.94 17.56
CA LEU A 381 -12.39 23.83 16.11
C LEU A 381 -13.20 22.68 15.49
N SER A 382 -14.45 22.51 15.95
CA SER A 382 -15.33 21.40 15.58
C SER A 382 -15.61 21.29 14.08
N ALA A 383 -15.49 22.39 13.34
CA ALA A 383 -15.58 22.44 11.88
C ALA A 383 -14.50 21.59 11.19
N CYS A 384 -13.35 21.37 11.84
CA CYS A 384 -12.27 20.54 11.33
C CYS A 384 -12.45 19.03 11.56
N SER A 385 -13.57 18.59 12.13
CA SER A 385 -13.83 17.17 12.38
C SER A 385 -13.70 16.33 11.09
N PRO A 386 -13.09 15.13 11.14
CA PRO A 386 -12.55 14.44 12.33
C PRO A 386 -11.09 14.78 12.66
N TRP A 387 -10.41 15.63 11.89
CA TRP A 387 -8.97 15.88 12.06
C TRP A 387 -8.66 17.23 12.71
N ILE A 388 -8.99 17.31 14.01
CA ILE A 388 -8.89 18.53 14.81
C ILE A 388 -7.53 18.62 15.51
N GLN A 389 -7.11 17.53 16.15
CA GLN A 389 -5.89 17.46 16.96
C GLN A 389 -5.02 16.25 16.59
N THR A 390 -3.74 16.32 16.92
CA THR A 390 -2.81 15.17 16.90
C THR A 390 -2.11 15.12 18.26
N GLY A 391 -2.33 14.05 19.02
CA GLY A 391 -1.99 14.04 20.43
C GLY A 391 -2.84 15.07 21.19
N THR A 392 -2.20 15.92 21.98
CA THR A 392 -2.86 16.97 22.77
C THR A 392 -2.93 18.33 22.06
N ARG A 393 -2.36 18.45 20.86
CA ARG A 393 -2.20 19.73 20.15
C ARG A 393 -3.18 19.89 19.01
N PHE A 394 -3.77 21.07 18.88
CA PHE A 394 -4.58 21.45 17.71
C PHE A 394 -3.72 21.46 16.45
N ASN A 395 -4.21 20.82 15.39
CA ASN A 395 -3.56 20.87 14.09
C ASN A 395 -3.67 22.29 13.53
N TYR A 396 -2.57 22.84 13.05
CA TYR A 396 -2.55 24.10 12.34
C TYR A 396 -1.87 23.90 10.98
N PRO A 397 -2.63 24.04 9.87
CA PRO A 397 -4.10 24.09 9.79
C PRO A 397 -4.77 22.73 10.11
N CYS A 398 -6.02 22.76 10.60
CA CYS A 398 -6.83 21.57 10.86
C CYS A 398 -7.77 21.21 9.70
N GLY A 399 -8.38 20.02 9.78
CA GLY A 399 -9.39 19.55 8.81
C GLY A 399 -8.84 18.66 7.69
N LEU A 400 -9.72 17.83 7.12
CA LEU A 400 -9.35 16.84 6.08
C LEU A 400 -8.86 17.49 4.79
N VAL A 401 -9.39 18.69 4.44
CA VAL A 401 -8.95 19.41 3.24
C VAL A 401 -7.46 19.75 3.37
N ALA A 402 -7.07 20.38 4.47
CA ALA A 402 -5.69 20.74 4.71
C ALA A 402 -4.79 19.51 4.86
N LYS A 403 -5.23 18.50 5.63
CA LYS A 403 -4.48 17.25 5.88
C LYS A 403 -4.00 16.57 4.60
N SER A 404 -4.84 16.60 3.57
CA SER A 404 -4.62 15.90 2.32
C SER A 404 -4.00 16.79 1.23
N VAL A 405 -3.35 17.89 1.60
CA VAL A 405 -2.65 18.77 0.64
C VAL A 405 -1.74 17.97 -0.28
N PHE A 406 -1.83 18.26 -1.58
CA PHE A 406 -0.98 17.63 -2.58
C PHE A 406 0.50 17.90 -2.28
N ASN A 407 1.30 16.84 -2.23
CA ASN A 407 2.66 16.89 -1.70
C ASN A 407 3.72 16.22 -2.60
N ASP A 408 3.48 16.09 -3.91
CA ASP A 408 4.58 15.84 -4.84
C ASP A 408 5.36 17.14 -5.11
N SER A 409 6.64 16.99 -5.44
CA SER A 409 7.49 18.07 -5.95
C SER A 409 8.12 17.66 -7.28
N TYR A 410 8.32 18.64 -8.15
CA TYR A 410 8.87 18.43 -9.48
C TYR A 410 10.13 19.29 -9.67
N THR A 411 11.17 18.71 -10.26
CA THR A 411 12.31 19.47 -10.79
C THR A 411 12.42 19.14 -12.26
N ILE A 412 12.33 20.17 -13.11
CA ILE A 412 12.31 20.01 -14.55
C ILE A 412 13.62 20.54 -15.12
N ILE A 413 14.33 19.70 -15.85
CA ILE A 413 15.47 20.11 -16.67
C ILE A 413 15.10 19.90 -18.13
N TYR A 414 15.65 20.71 -19.01
CA TYR A 414 15.37 20.62 -20.45
C TYR A 414 16.65 20.67 -21.27
N LYS A 415 16.61 20.05 -22.45
CA LYS A 415 17.61 20.23 -23.48
C LYS A 415 16.92 20.52 -24.81
N GLU A 416 17.44 21.49 -25.54
CA GLU A 416 16.95 21.80 -26.87
C GLU A 416 17.29 20.68 -27.87
N ARG A 417 16.56 20.64 -28.99
CA ARG A 417 16.79 19.65 -30.04
C ARG A 417 18.24 19.78 -30.55
N GLY A 418 19.01 18.70 -30.47
CA GLY A 418 20.42 18.67 -30.89
C GLY A 418 21.41 19.14 -29.83
N ALA A 419 20.95 19.68 -28.69
CA ALA A 419 21.82 20.01 -27.57
C ALA A 419 22.19 18.75 -26.77
N THR A 420 23.41 18.75 -26.22
CA THR A 420 23.93 17.69 -25.34
C THR A 420 23.72 18.01 -23.86
N ASN A 421 23.78 19.28 -23.49
CA ASN A 421 23.67 19.75 -22.12
C ASN A 421 22.22 20.05 -21.73
N TYR A 422 21.87 19.71 -20.49
CA TYR A 422 20.59 20.09 -19.88
C TYR A 422 20.73 21.41 -19.12
N SER A 423 19.67 22.21 -19.14
CA SER A 423 19.51 23.41 -18.32
C SER A 423 18.33 23.26 -17.38
N HIS A 424 18.39 23.91 -16.22
CA HIS A 424 17.26 23.95 -15.29
C HIS A 424 16.12 24.79 -15.86
N LEU A 425 14.91 24.24 -15.91
CA LEU A 425 13.72 24.97 -16.33
C LEU A 425 13.18 25.75 -15.12
N GLN A 426 13.23 27.08 -15.20
CA GLN A 426 12.71 27.93 -14.13
C GLN A 426 11.18 27.88 -14.11
N VAL A 427 10.62 27.38 -13.00
CA VAL A 427 9.18 27.33 -12.76
C VAL A 427 8.85 28.28 -11.61
N ASP A 428 8.06 29.30 -11.89
CA ASP A 428 7.52 30.21 -10.88
C ASP A 428 6.29 29.56 -10.22
N ASP A 429 6.48 29.10 -8.99
CA ASP A 429 5.45 28.47 -8.16
C ASP A 429 4.95 29.37 -7.02
N SER A 430 5.25 30.67 -7.09
CA SER A 430 4.86 31.65 -6.07
C SER A 430 3.33 31.82 -5.98
N ALA A 431 2.83 32.09 -4.78
CA ALA A 431 1.41 32.33 -4.51
C ALA A 431 0.81 33.42 -5.43
N THR A 432 1.57 34.49 -5.71
CA THR A 432 1.16 35.56 -6.63
C THR A 432 0.97 35.11 -8.08
N THR A 433 1.60 34.00 -8.47
CA THR A 433 1.52 33.44 -9.82
C THR A 433 0.47 32.35 -9.95
N ILE A 434 0.36 31.43 -8.97
CA ILE A 434 -0.52 30.26 -9.09
C ILE A 434 -1.87 30.38 -8.38
N ALA A 435 -2.01 31.31 -7.42
CA ALA A 435 -3.26 31.54 -6.71
C ALA A 435 -4.01 32.77 -7.21
N TRP A 436 -5.30 32.84 -6.91
CA TRP A 436 -6.13 33.99 -7.26
C TRP A 436 -5.85 35.17 -6.33
N ALA A 437 -5.82 36.39 -6.87
CA ALA A 437 -5.61 37.61 -6.08
C ALA A 437 -6.61 37.73 -4.90
N ALA A 438 -7.86 37.30 -5.08
CA ALA A 438 -8.87 37.30 -4.03
C ALA A 438 -8.60 36.33 -2.87
N ASP A 439 -7.81 35.27 -3.10
CA ASP A 439 -7.37 34.35 -2.06
C ASP A 439 -6.17 34.93 -1.28
N LEU A 440 -5.32 35.73 -1.95
CA LEU A 440 -4.18 36.42 -1.34
C LEU A 440 -4.59 37.64 -0.51
N ALA A 441 -5.82 38.13 -0.67
CA ALA A 441 -6.37 39.29 0.03
C ALA A 441 -6.80 38.95 1.47
N GLY A 442 -5.87 38.41 2.28
CA GLY A 442 -6.06 38.20 3.71
C GLY A 442 -6.96 37.01 4.09
N ARG A 443 -7.22 36.06 3.19
CA ARG A 443 -7.91 34.79 3.55
C ARG A 443 -7.00 33.81 4.26
N TYR A 444 -5.70 33.89 3.98
CA TYR A 444 -4.67 33.05 4.56
C TYR A 444 -3.63 33.95 5.20
N LYS A 445 -3.29 33.66 6.45
CA LYS A 445 -2.25 34.37 7.20
C LYS A 445 -1.49 33.38 8.07
N ASN A 446 -0.17 33.46 8.03
CA ASN A 446 0.67 32.63 8.88
C ASN A 446 0.55 33.04 10.35
N LEU A 447 0.37 32.05 11.23
CA LEU A 447 0.57 32.19 12.66
C LEU A 447 2.07 32.13 12.95
N ASN A 448 2.63 33.15 13.60
CA ASN A 448 4.06 33.18 13.94
C ASN A 448 4.42 32.00 14.87
N PRO A 449 5.25 31.04 14.43
CA PRO A 449 5.60 29.85 15.23
C PRO A 449 6.32 30.19 16.55
N GLU A 450 7.07 31.30 16.58
CA GLU A 450 7.92 31.70 17.71
C GLU A 450 7.23 32.67 18.68
N ALA A 451 6.05 33.20 18.32
CA ALA A 451 5.24 34.01 19.22
C ALA A 451 4.60 33.14 20.32
N THR A 452 4.36 33.74 21.50
CA THR A 452 3.73 33.07 22.64
C THR A 452 2.21 33.09 22.52
N PHE A 453 1.57 31.97 22.84
CA PHE A 453 0.11 31.88 22.92
C PHE A 453 -0.34 32.25 24.35
N GLY A 454 -1.05 33.37 24.52
CA GLY A 454 -1.41 33.89 25.85
C GLY A 454 -0.17 34.27 26.68
N GLU A 455 -0.17 33.93 27.98
CA GLU A 455 0.98 34.13 28.90
C GLU A 455 1.97 32.92 28.92
N GLY A 456 1.92 32.04 27.91
CA GLY A 456 2.59 30.72 27.94
C GLY A 456 3.45 30.35 26.72
N GLN A 457 3.54 29.04 26.44
CA GLN A 457 4.40 28.39 25.43
C GLN A 457 4.30 29.01 24.03
N GLN A 458 5.37 28.83 23.23
CA GLN A 458 5.38 29.25 21.82
C GLN A 458 4.29 28.55 21.01
N ASN A 459 3.76 29.21 19.98
CA ASN A 459 2.74 28.67 19.09
C ASN A 459 3.12 27.32 18.47
N GLN A 460 4.40 27.11 18.12
CA GLN A 460 4.88 25.81 17.60
C GLN A 460 4.90 24.67 18.62
N GLU A 461 4.85 24.99 19.91
CA GLU A 461 4.71 24.03 20.99
C GLU A 461 3.23 23.81 21.35
N HIS A 462 2.41 24.86 21.26
CA HIS A 462 0.97 24.78 21.53
C HIS A 462 0.18 24.10 20.41
N PHE A 463 0.49 24.44 19.15
CA PHE A 463 -0.14 23.87 17.96
C PHE A 463 0.75 22.83 17.30
N ASN A 464 0.14 21.85 16.65
CA ASN A 464 0.82 20.97 15.71
C ASN A 464 0.93 21.68 14.35
N MET A 465 2.01 22.46 14.17
CA MET A 465 2.33 23.20 12.95
C MET A 465 2.98 22.32 11.87
N TRP A 466 2.34 21.19 11.57
CA TRP A 466 2.86 20.15 10.66
C TRP A 466 3.18 20.67 9.26
N LEU A 467 2.50 21.71 8.81
CA LEU A 467 2.64 22.26 7.46
C LEU A 467 4.03 22.88 7.22
N LEU A 468 4.73 23.30 8.28
CA LEU A 468 6.07 23.89 8.19
C LEU A 468 7.14 22.88 7.73
N GLU A 469 6.94 21.59 7.98
CA GLU A 469 7.79 20.54 7.42
C GLU A 469 7.64 20.41 5.90
N ARG A 470 6.52 20.90 5.36
CA ARG A 470 6.17 20.79 3.93
C ARG A 470 6.42 22.09 3.16
N PHE A 471 6.02 23.22 3.74
CA PHE A 471 6.19 24.55 3.16
C PHE A 471 6.98 25.44 4.14
N PRO A 472 8.29 25.17 4.33
CA PRO A 472 9.14 25.97 5.21
C PRO A 472 9.44 27.35 4.60
N PRO A 473 9.87 28.33 5.43
CA PRO A 473 10.31 29.65 4.95
C PRO A 473 11.63 29.61 4.16
N VAL A 474 12.38 28.50 4.24
CA VAL A 474 13.63 28.28 3.50
C VAL A 474 13.65 26.86 2.94
N LYS A 475 13.93 26.71 1.64
CA LYS A 475 14.16 25.42 0.96
C LYS A 475 15.66 25.21 0.74
N CYS A 476 16.10 23.96 0.74
CA CYS A 476 17.47 23.61 0.33
C CYS A 476 17.43 22.97 -1.06
N VAL A 477 17.92 23.69 -2.07
CA VAL A 477 17.77 23.31 -3.48
C VAL A 477 19.12 22.92 -4.06
N GLN A 478 19.15 21.83 -4.82
CA GLN A 478 20.35 21.40 -5.53
C GLN A 478 20.61 22.33 -6.73
N VAL A 479 21.76 22.98 -6.76
CA VAL A 479 22.09 24.06 -7.72
C VAL A 479 22.21 23.51 -9.15
N GLN A 480 22.79 22.32 -9.30
CA GLN A 480 23.02 21.68 -10.60
C GLN A 480 22.36 20.30 -10.64
N VAL A 481 21.37 20.15 -11.52
CA VAL A 481 20.66 18.89 -11.75
C VAL A 481 20.84 18.48 -13.21
N SER A 482 21.32 17.27 -13.44
CA SER A 482 21.53 16.71 -14.78
C SER A 482 21.32 15.19 -14.75
N PRO A 483 21.28 14.50 -15.90
CA PRO A 483 21.28 13.04 -15.91
C PRO A 483 22.49 12.40 -15.19
N GLN A 484 23.65 13.06 -15.23
CA GLN A 484 24.88 12.60 -14.59
C GLN A 484 24.93 12.98 -13.09
N ASN A 485 24.26 14.07 -12.71
CA ASN A 485 24.07 14.49 -11.33
C ASN A 485 22.57 14.60 -11.01
N PRO A 486 21.88 13.45 -10.80
CA PRO A 486 20.44 13.44 -10.60
C PRO A 486 20.04 14.20 -9.33
N LEU A 487 18.78 14.61 -9.27
CA LEU A 487 18.21 15.31 -8.11
C LEU A 487 18.35 14.44 -6.86
N VAL A 488 18.88 14.96 -5.77
CA VAL A 488 18.82 14.32 -4.46
C VAL A 488 18.22 15.31 -3.47
N PRO A 489 16.95 15.14 -3.06
CA PRO A 489 16.24 16.16 -2.30
C PRO A 489 16.77 16.26 -0.86
N ALA A 490 16.79 17.49 -0.34
CA ALA A 490 17.01 17.79 1.07
C ALA A 490 15.70 18.34 1.65
N ARG A 491 15.38 17.98 2.90
CA ARG A 491 14.15 18.40 3.58
C ARG A 491 14.49 19.20 4.82
N VAL A 492 13.58 20.04 5.28
CA VAL A 492 13.75 20.72 6.56
C VAL A 492 13.87 19.68 7.67
N ALA A 493 14.84 19.86 8.56
CA ALA A 493 15.01 19.01 9.72
C ALA A 493 13.92 19.30 10.76
N THR A 494 13.79 18.41 11.73
CA THR A 494 12.98 18.66 12.93
C THR A 494 13.87 18.63 14.15
N ARG A 495 13.60 19.50 15.11
CA ARG A 495 14.24 19.51 16.43
C ARG A 495 13.23 19.21 17.52
N VAL A 496 13.73 18.78 18.68
CA VAL A 496 12.94 18.62 19.90
C VAL A 496 13.17 19.85 20.76
N THR A 497 12.10 20.52 21.19
CA THR A 497 12.17 21.68 22.10
C THR A 497 12.48 21.25 23.53
N SER A 498 12.74 22.20 24.43
CA SER A 498 12.96 21.93 25.86
C SER A 498 11.76 21.24 26.53
N THR A 499 10.55 21.45 25.99
CA THR A 499 9.31 20.80 26.45
C THR A 499 9.11 19.39 25.87
N GLY A 500 10.07 18.86 25.10
CA GLY A 500 9.98 17.54 24.46
C GLY A 500 9.16 17.54 23.17
N THR A 501 8.82 18.70 22.63
CA THR A 501 7.94 18.83 21.47
C THR A 501 8.74 18.82 20.16
N ARG A 502 8.35 17.98 19.20
CA ARG A 502 8.96 17.95 17.87
C ARG A 502 8.38 19.07 16.99
N VAL A 503 9.26 19.93 16.47
CA VAL A 503 8.94 21.09 15.61
C VAL A 503 9.89 21.17 14.43
N ALA A 504 9.51 21.90 13.37
CA ALA A 504 10.41 22.22 12.27
C ALA A 504 11.63 23.01 12.78
N ASP A 505 12.82 22.62 12.35
CA ASP A 505 14.07 23.24 12.78
C ASP A 505 14.38 24.47 11.93
N CYS A 506 13.53 25.48 12.07
CA CYS A 506 13.74 26.82 11.53
C CYS A 506 13.64 27.86 12.64
N LYS A 507 14.18 29.05 12.35
CA LYS A 507 14.22 30.21 13.25
C LYS A 507 13.94 31.50 12.48
N ASP A 508 13.52 32.51 13.23
CA ASP A 508 13.31 33.87 12.75
C ASP A 508 12.29 33.91 11.61
N TYR A 509 11.20 33.15 11.75
CA TYR A 509 10.22 32.89 10.69
C TYR A 509 9.62 34.17 10.10
N MET A 510 9.37 35.16 10.94
CA MET A 510 8.76 36.45 10.56
C MET A 510 9.80 37.51 10.17
N SER A 511 11.09 37.18 10.18
CA SER A 511 12.17 38.11 9.86
C SER A 511 12.42 38.22 8.35
N SER A 512 13.26 39.17 7.96
CA SER A 512 13.78 39.26 6.59
C SER A 512 14.74 38.12 6.24
N ASN A 513 15.32 37.41 7.22
CA ASN A 513 16.35 36.40 7.02
C ASN A 513 16.06 35.12 7.84
N PRO A 514 14.98 34.38 7.54
CA PRO A 514 14.70 33.12 8.23
C PRO A 514 15.81 32.11 7.94
N THR A 515 16.08 31.22 8.89
CA THR A 515 17.06 30.14 8.73
C THR A 515 16.43 28.79 9.05
N CYS A 516 16.88 27.74 8.37
CA CYS A 516 16.43 26.37 8.59
C CYS A 516 17.61 25.41 8.55
N ASN A 517 17.57 24.38 9.39
CA ASN A 517 18.44 23.21 9.29
C ASN A 517 17.79 22.16 8.39
N PHE A 518 18.61 21.36 7.73
CA PHE A 518 18.14 20.38 6.76
C PHE A 518 18.59 18.96 7.11
N THR A 519 17.85 18.01 6.58
CA THR A 519 18.12 16.58 6.69
C THR A 519 18.05 15.94 5.31
N ARG A 520 18.88 14.93 5.09
CA ARG A 520 18.91 14.12 3.88
C ARG A 520 19.03 12.66 4.28
N ASN A 521 18.07 11.84 3.86
CA ASN A 521 17.96 10.43 4.26
C ASN A 521 18.00 10.24 5.79
N GLY A 522 17.35 11.14 6.54
CA GLY A 522 17.26 11.09 8.01
C GLY A 522 18.53 11.55 8.75
N LYS A 523 19.57 12.01 8.04
CA LYS A 523 20.81 12.52 8.65
C LYS A 523 20.91 14.04 8.48
N PRO A 524 21.48 14.77 9.46
CA PRO A 524 21.76 16.19 9.32
C PRO A 524 22.51 16.50 8.01
N PHE A 525 22.11 17.56 7.34
CA PHE A 525 22.63 17.94 6.03
C PHE A 525 22.87 19.45 5.98
N ALA A 526 24.10 19.84 5.64
CA ALA A 526 24.46 21.24 5.43
C ALA A 526 24.05 21.68 4.02
N CYS A 527 23.24 22.74 3.94
CA CYS A 527 22.80 23.30 2.66
C CYS A 527 23.88 24.24 2.09
N SER A 528 24.95 23.68 1.57
CA SER A 528 26.06 24.43 0.99
C SER A 528 26.74 23.68 -0.17
N GLY A 529 27.56 24.39 -0.94
CA GLY A 529 28.31 23.82 -2.07
C GLY A 529 27.40 23.51 -3.26
N ALA A 530 27.10 22.22 -3.48
CA ALA A 530 26.20 21.78 -4.54
C ALA A 530 24.71 22.11 -4.28
N TYR A 531 24.42 22.66 -3.11
CA TYR A 531 23.10 23.07 -2.67
C TYR A 531 23.12 24.52 -2.19
N GLU A 532 21.98 25.18 -2.35
CA GLU A 532 21.75 26.56 -1.95
C GLU A 532 20.48 26.68 -1.13
N ALA A 533 20.56 27.46 -0.05
CA ALA A 533 19.41 27.80 0.77
C ALA A 533 18.61 28.92 0.09
N GLN A 534 17.43 28.59 -0.40
CA GLN A 534 16.53 29.52 -1.07
C GLN A 534 15.44 29.98 -0.11
N LYS A 535 15.39 31.29 0.15
CA LYS A 535 14.29 31.90 0.89
C LYS A 535 13.00 31.82 0.08
N VAL A 536 11.92 31.41 0.72
CA VAL A 536 10.58 31.35 0.14
C VAL A 536 9.76 32.49 0.73
N LYS A 537 9.19 33.33 -0.14
CA LYS A 537 8.38 34.48 0.30
C LYS A 537 7.05 34.02 0.91
N ASP A 538 6.43 33.03 0.29
CA ASP A 538 5.12 32.47 0.61
C ASP A 538 5.26 31.05 1.17
N TRP A 539 5.25 30.95 2.51
CA TRP A 539 5.43 29.70 3.25
C TRP A 539 4.21 29.38 4.12
N GLY A 540 4.17 28.20 4.74
CA GLY A 540 3.09 27.79 5.61
C GLY A 540 1.72 27.84 4.92
N THR A 541 0.74 28.49 5.55
CA THR A 541 -0.62 28.63 5.01
C THR A 541 -0.71 29.65 3.88
N GLU A 542 0.30 30.51 3.72
CA GLU A 542 0.37 31.50 2.64
C GLU A 542 1.00 30.94 1.36
N SER A 543 1.54 29.72 1.39
CA SER A 543 2.14 29.07 0.23
C SER A 543 1.14 28.92 -0.92
N GLY A 544 1.56 29.27 -2.14
CA GLY A 544 0.72 29.14 -3.34
C GLY A 544 0.15 27.74 -3.55
N HIS A 545 0.94 26.69 -3.27
CA HIS A 545 0.51 25.30 -3.39
C HIS A 545 -0.60 24.94 -2.40
N PHE A 546 -0.50 25.43 -1.15
CA PHE A 546 -1.51 25.23 -0.13
C PHE A 546 -2.80 25.97 -0.49
N ILE A 547 -2.71 27.26 -0.84
CA ILE A 547 -3.89 28.07 -1.23
C ILE A 547 -4.61 27.46 -2.43
N THR A 548 -3.86 27.04 -3.45
CA THR A 548 -4.42 26.39 -4.65
C THR A 548 -5.11 25.07 -4.31
N TRP A 549 -4.59 24.30 -3.35
CA TRP A 549 -5.22 23.07 -2.88
C TRP A 549 -6.54 23.32 -2.15
N MET A 550 -6.57 24.31 -1.26
CA MET A 550 -7.73 24.63 -0.41
C MET A 550 -8.97 25.07 -1.21
N ARG A 551 -8.80 25.47 -2.48
CA ARG A 551 -9.90 25.67 -3.43
C ARG A 551 -10.44 24.33 -3.92
N ILE A 552 -11.57 23.89 -3.36
CA ILE A 552 -12.19 22.60 -3.68
C ILE A 552 -12.51 22.46 -5.18
N ALA A 553 -12.10 21.34 -5.78
CA ALA A 553 -12.51 20.95 -7.12
C ALA A 553 -13.95 20.40 -7.14
N GLY A 554 -14.73 20.78 -8.15
CA GLY A 554 -16.12 20.31 -8.30
C GLY A 554 -16.26 18.90 -8.87
N LEU A 555 -15.20 18.34 -9.47
CA LEU A 555 -15.17 17.04 -10.13
C LEU A 555 -14.08 16.14 -9.52
N PRO A 556 -14.21 14.80 -9.60
CA PRO A 556 -13.20 13.85 -9.11
C PRO A 556 -11.93 13.80 -9.96
N THR A 557 -12.03 14.25 -11.21
CA THR A 557 -10.89 14.51 -12.09
C THR A 557 -10.70 16.01 -12.20
N PHE A 558 -9.58 16.51 -11.72
CA PHE A 558 -9.30 17.94 -11.71
C PHE A 558 -7.83 18.24 -11.89
N ARG A 559 -7.57 19.48 -12.29
CA ARG A 559 -6.23 20.04 -12.45
C ARG A 559 -6.06 21.21 -11.51
N LYS A 560 -4.85 21.38 -11.01
CA LYS A 560 -4.46 22.54 -10.21
C LYS A 560 -3.12 23.05 -10.70
N ALA A 561 -2.97 24.37 -10.71
CA ALA A 561 -1.72 25.02 -11.08
C ALA A 561 -0.64 24.61 -10.09
N TRP A 562 0.51 24.21 -10.62
CA TRP A 562 1.72 23.94 -9.85
C TRP A 562 2.76 25.03 -10.07
N GLY A 563 2.82 25.60 -11.27
CA GLY A 563 3.72 26.71 -11.56
C GLY A 563 3.56 27.25 -12.98
N LYS A 564 4.35 28.27 -13.29
CA LYS A 564 4.37 28.94 -14.58
C LYS A 564 5.80 29.03 -15.11
N VAL A 565 5.97 28.69 -16.38
CA VAL A 565 7.23 28.78 -17.11
C VAL A 565 7.11 29.93 -18.11
N ASN A 566 8.07 30.85 -18.04
CA ASN A 566 8.17 32.01 -18.94
C ASN A 566 9.21 31.81 -20.05
N THR A 567 9.87 30.65 -20.11
CA THR A 567 10.79 30.27 -21.17
C THR A 567 10.02 29.58 -22.30
N LYS A 568 10.19 30.03 -23.54
CA LYS A 568 9.66 29.36 -24.73
C LYS A 568 10.26 27.95 -24.84
N LEU A 569 9.44 26.95 -25.16
CA LEU A 569 9.89 25.58 -25.43
C LEU A 569 9.63 25.24 -26.90
N THR A 570 10.66 24.85 -27.64
CA THR A 570 10.55 24.57 -29.08
C THR A 570 10.16 23.12 -29.35
N ALA A 571 9.61 22.85 -30.54
CA ALA A 571 9.33 21.49 -30.96
C ALA A 571 10.62 20.65 -31.01
N GLY A 572 10.62 19.51 -30.31
CA GLY A 572 11.77 18.61 -30.17
C GLY A 572 12.61 18.84 -28.91
N THR A 573 12.34 19.89 -28.12
CA THR A 573 12.93 20.04 -26.78
C THR A 573 12.58 18.80 -25.94
N THR A 574 13.58 18.21 -25.28
CA THR A 574 13.37 17.10 -24.35
C THR A 574 13.38 17.63 -22.92
N LEU A 575 12.28 17.44 -22.21
CA LEU A 575 12.17 17.72 -20.78
C LEU A 575 12.39 16.44 -20.00
N ARG A 576 13.24 16.47 -18.99
CA ARG A 576 13.35 15.43 -17.97
C ARG A 576 12.77 15.97 -16.68
N VAL A 577 11.75 15.27 -16.18
CA VAL A 577 11.03 15.63 -14.97
C VAL A 577 11.44 14.67 -13.86
N TYR A 578 12.14 15.17 -12.84
CA TYR A 578 12.35 14.44 -11.59
C TYR A 578 11.15 14.65 -10.67
N VAL A 579 10.63 13.55 -10.12
CA VAL A 579 9.44 13.53 -9.27
C VAL A 579 9.79 13.01 -7.90
N GLU A 580 9.52 13.81 -6.87
CA GLU A 580 9.38 13.30 -5.51
C GLU A 580 7.94 12.84 -5.30
N ASP A 581 7.70 11.56 -5.55
CA ASP A 581 6.39 10.91 -5.41
C ASP A 581 6.06 10.70 -3.91
N ASN A 582 5.35 11.66 -3.31
CA ASN A 582 4.90 11.57 -1.91
C ASN A 582 3.37 11.46 -1.78
N PHE A 583 2.61 11.81 -2.83
CA PHE A 583 1.15 11.82 -2.81
C PHE A 583 0.59 10.50 -3.35
N PRO A 584 0.03 9.64 -2.48
CA PRO A 584 -0.35 8.30 -2.88
C PRO A 584 -1.75 8.27 -3.49
N VAL A 585 -1.84 7.79 -4.73
CA VAL A 585 -3.11 7.65 -5.45
C VAL A 585 -3.59 6.20 -5.58
N LEU A 586 -2.67 5.24 -5.50
CA LEU A 586 -2.97 3.81 -5.65
C LEU A 586 -3.99 3.26 -4.64
N PRO A 587 -4.00 3.64 -3.34
CA PRO A 587 -4.95 3.09 -2.37
C PRO A 587 -6.43 3.34 -2.69
N PHE A 588 -6.73 4.33 -3.53
CA PHE A 588 -8.08 4.65 -3.98
C PHE A 588 -8.24 4.51 -5.50
N TYR A 589 -7.38 3.72 -6.15
CA TYR A 589 -7.38 3.49 -7.60
C TYR A 589 -7.29 4.78 -8.43
N GLY A 590 -6.74 5.85 -7.84
CA GLY A 590 -6.57 7.12 -8.51
C GLY A 590 -5.36 7.14 -9.43
N ARG A 591 -5.29 8.17 -10.28
CA ARG A 591 -4.14 8.45 -11.14
C ARG A 591 -3.67 9.87 -10.92
N LYS A 592 -2.40 10.11 -11.22
CA LYS A 592 -1.80 11.44 -11.25
C LYS A 592 -1.00 11.65 -12.51
N ALA A 593 -1.02 12.88 -13.03
CA ALA A 593 -0.26 13.26 -14.21
C ALA A 593 0.26 14.69 -14.06
N LEU A 594 1.43 14.97 -14.63
CA LEU A 594 1.92 16.32 -14.84
C LEU A 594 1.50 16.79 -16.25
N MET A 595 1.04 18.02 -16.36
CA MET A 595 0.63 18.61 -17.63
C MET A 595 1.22 19.98 -17.84
N LEU A 596 1.74 20.19 -19.05
CA LEU A 596 2.17 21.48 -19.54
C LEU A 596 1.16 21.98 -20.57
N SER A 597 0.71 23.22 -20.43
CA SER A 597 -0.29 23.81 -21.32
C SER A 597 -0.05 25.29 -21.54
N THR A 598 -0.17 25.75 -22.78
CA THR A 598 -0.31 27.18 -23.09
C THR A 598 -1.77 27.61 -22.95
N SER A 599 -2.01 28.84 -22.49
CA SER A 599 -3.35 29.41 -22.42
C SER A 599 -3.71 30.12 -23.73
N SER A 600 -4.92 29.91 -24.23
CA SER A 600 -5.54 30.77 -25.25
C SER A 600 -6.52 31.75 -24.57
N VAL A 601 -6.97 32.78 -25.27
CA VAL A 601 -7.97 33.75 -24.78
C VAL A 601 -9.23 33.05 -24.26
N LEU A 602 -9.60 31.93 -24.86
CA LEU A 602 -10.60 31.01 -24.34
C LEU A 602 -9.86 29.90 -23.57
N ILE A 603 -9.97 29.95 -22.26
CA ILE A 603 -9.22 29.16 -21.27
C ILE A 603 -9.10 27.68 -21.68
N GLY A 604 -7.85 27.22 -21.88
CA GLY A 604 -7.48 25.82 -22.10
C GLY A 604 -8.05 25.16 -23.37
N ARG A 605 -7.58 23.95 -23.68
CA ARG A 605 -8.12 23.18 -24.82
C ARG A 605 -9.46 22.55 -24.44
N ASN A 606 -10.57 23.23 -24.71
CA ASN A 606 -11.92 22.71 -24.53
C ASN A 606 -12.75 22.83 -25.82
N SER A 607 -12.87 21.71 -26.55
CA SER A 607 -13.63 21.67 -27.80
C SER A 607 -15.15 21.61 -27.62
N PHE A 608 -15.65 21.37 -26.40
CA PHE A 608 -17.09 21.21 -26.14
C PHE A 608 -17.87 22.48 -26.50
N LEU A 609 -17.38 23.66 -26.10
CA LEU A 609 -18.02 24.93 -26.45
C LEU A 609 -18.08 25.10 -27.97
N GLY A 610 -16.98 24.88 -28.67
CA GLY A 610 -16.94 24.99 -30.14
C GLY A 610 -17.95 24.07 -30.82
N TYR A 611 -17.97 22.78 -30.44
CA TYR A 611 -18.97 21.84 -30.96
C TYR A 611 -20.40 22.22 -30.57
N GLY A 612 -20.62 22.71 -29.36
CA GLY A 612 -21.92 23.16 -28.88
C GLY A 612 -22.47 24.34 -29.71
N TYR A 613 -21.64 25.36 -29.96
CA TYR A 613 -22.01 26.50 -30.81
C TYR A 613 -22.31 26.07 -32.25
N ILE A 614 -21.50 25.19 -32.84
CA ILE A 614 -21.72 24.68 -34.20
C ILE A 614 -23.03 23.88 -34.27
N ALA A 615 -23.28 23.00 -33.30
CA ALA A 615 -24.50 22.19 -33.26
C ALA A 615 -25.76 23.05 -33.13
N VAL A 616 -25.77 23.97 -32.15
CA VAL A 616 -26.92 24.87 -31.93
C VAL A 616 -27.12 25.79 -33.14
N GLY A 617 -26.04 26.38 -33.66
CA GLY A 617 -26.09 27.22 -34.87
C GLY A 617 -26.62 26.46 -36.09
N GLY A 618 -26.19 25.20 -36.28
CA GLY A 618 -26.68 24.32 -37.33
C GLY A 618 -28.16 24.01 -37.20
N CYS A 619 -28.64 23.70 -35.99
CA CYS A 619 -30.06 23.50 -35.71
C CYS A 619 -30.88 24.77 -35.99
N CYS A 620 -30.41 25.93 -35.53
CA CYS A 620 -31.08 27.21 -35.77
C CYS A 620 -31.17 27.55 -37.27
N LEU A 621 -30.10 27.30 -38.03
CA LEU A 621 -30.09 27.51 -39.48
C LEU A 621 -31.09 26.57 -40.18
N LEU A 622 -31.12 25.30 -39.79
CA LEU A 622 -32.07 24.32 -40.34
C LEU A 622 -33.52 24.72 -40.04
N PHE A 623 -33.84 25.10 -38.80
CA PHE A 623 -35.17 25.61 -38.46
C PHE A 623 -35.50 26.90 -39.21
N GLY A 624 -34.55 27.82 -39.34
CA GLY A 624 -34.71 29.04 -40.12
C GLY A 624 -35.05 28.77 -41.59
N LEU A 625 -34.37 27.81 -42.23
CA LEU A 625 -34.66 27.40 -43.61
C LEU A 625 -36.03 26.73 -43.76
N VAL A 626 -36.43 25.89 -42.78
CA VAL A 626 -37.76 25.27 -42.76
C VAL A 626 -38.85 26.33 -42.63
N PHE A 627 -38.70 27.28 -41.72
CA PHE A 627 -39.65 28.38 -41.55
C PHE A 627 -39.71 29.30 -42.76
N LEU A 628 -38.56 29.67 -43.33
CA LEU A 628 -38.50 30.48 -44.55
C LEU A 628 -39.20 29.79 -45.72
N ARG A 629 -38.96 28.49 -45.93
CA ARG A 629 -39.63 27.71 -46.97
C ARG A 629 -41.15 27.66 -46.74
N HIS A 630 -41.59 27.49 -45.50
CA HIS A 630 -43.02 27.45 -45.20
C HIS A 630 -43.69 28.82 -45.43
N SER A 631 -43.04 29.91 -45.04
CA SER A 631 -43.54 31.27 -45.21
C SER A 631 -43.56 31.75 -46.67
N LEU A 632 -42.66 31.23 -47.53
CA LEU A 632 -42.62 31.55 -48.97
C LEU A 632 -43.53 30.65 -49.83
N ALA A 633 -44.13 29.60 -49.24
CA ALA A 633 -45.04 28.69 -49.91
C ALA A 633 -46.52 29.10 -49.82
N PHE A 634 -46.80 30.21 -49.12
CA PHE A 634 -48.04 31.00 -49.19
C PHE A 634 -47.76 32.28 -49.98
#